data_AF-A0A5T0JD12-F1
#
_entry.id   AF-A0A5T0JD12-F1
#
_cell.length_a   1.000
_cell.length_b   1.000
_cell.length_c   1.000
_cell.angle_alpha   90.00
_cell.angle_beta   90.00
_cell.angle_gamma   90.00
#
_symmetry.space_group_name_H-M   'P 1'
#
loop_
_entity.id
_entity.type
_entity.pdbx_description
1 polymer ?
#
loop_
_entity_poly.entity_id
_entity_poly.type
_entity_poly.pdbx_seq_one_letter_code
_entity_poly.pdbx_strand_id
1 'polypeptide(L)'
;TEITAEFFNNDFGEFDKDIIFICAGVVHPKAIEYLKGRNLVITQKVLAFPYYINLKDFSYAAVGLSVAHTLSYLATYLSHKNIIFIGQDLAYAENGNSHPDDYQNSANYESQMYEHILTTAYGGNGKVETHSIWLLFKNWFENEMIPNTRKMGITTYNCTEGGARIEGTIEKPFLWACENLLDKDLNKPFEKLEPLSLNKQNEFLLKAYYKVYQSIKHCRDFSKILSNDFEKIQSIYLSLNEKEEDINLAIEKIDKFKNKLEDIKQMQDLYEILQPLRTQFELNLARIYVLNPKTKEDAFNKSILWIKEHLKFMELVYGHIKAQESALIKNILPLEEKLKERKLDKWMERVRR
;
A
#
# COMPACT_ATOMS: atom_id res chain seq x y z
N THR A 1 -1.63 8.02 -9.69
CA THR A 1 -2.53 9.19 -9.81
C THR A 1 -3.05 9.26 -11.24
N GLU A 2 -3.93 10.22 -11.55
CA GLU A 2 -4.33 10.48 -12.95
C GLU A 2 -3.12 10.93 -13.78
N ILE A 3 -2.31 11.85 -13.26
CA ILE A 3 -1.08 12.34 -13.91
C ILE A 3 -0.15 11.19 -14.35
N THR A 4 0.08 10.21 -13.47
CA THR A 4 0.93 9.05 -13.81
C THR A 4 0.29 8.08 -14.80
N ALA A 5 -1.05 8.09 -14.93
CA ALA A 5 -1.73 7.24 -15.91
C ALA A 5 -1.53 7.77 -17.33
N GLU A 6 -1.38 9.08 -17.49
CA GLU A 6 -1.15 9.72 -18.79
C GLU A 6 0.17 9.29 -19.45
N PHE A 7 1.13 8.73 -18.69
CA PHE A 7 2.33 8.10 -19.28
C PHE A 7 1.99 6.95 -20.23
N PHE A 8 0.87 6.27 -20.00
CA PHE A 8 0.38 5.19 -20.87
C PHE A 8 -0.54 5.69 -21.99
N ASN A 9 -0.87 6.98 -22.03
CA ASN A 9 -1.72 7.59 -23.06
C ASN A 9 -0.92 7.90 -24.34
N ASN A 10 -0.11 6.94 -24.78
CA ASN A 10 0.72 7.03 -25.98
C ASN A 10 0.72 5.67 -26.67
N ASP A 11 0.74 5.64 -27.99
CA ASP A 11 0.91 4.42 -28.77
C ASP A 11 2.31 4.40 -29.39
N PHE A 12 3.16 3.51 -28.88
CA PHE A 12 4.52 3.33 -29.39
C PHE A 12 4.60 2.23 -30.48
N GLY A 13 3.45 1.70 -30.92
CA GLY A 13 3.36 0.76 -32.03
C GLY A 13 4.16 -0.52 -31.82
N GLU A 14 5.04 -0.86 -32.76
CA GLU A 14 5.85 -2.09 -32.71
C GLU A 14 6.76 -2.18 -31.48
N PHE A 15 7.16 -1.05 -30.88
CA PHE A 15 7.98 -1.08 -29.66
C PHE A 15 7.27 -1.79 -28.51
N ASP A 16 5.95 -1.62 -28.41
CA ASP A 16 5.15 -2.17 -27.31
C ASP A 16 4.80 -3.66 -27.49
N LYS A 17 5.02 -4.23 -28.69
CA LYS A 17 4.51 -5.55 -29.08
C LYS A 17 4.93 -6.68 -28.14
N ASP A 18 6.18 -6.66 -27.70
CA ASP A 18 6.77 -7.69 -26.83
C ASP A 18 6.97 -7.19 -25.38
N ILE A 19 6.46 -6.00 -25.06
CA ILE A 19 6.53 -5.42 -23.71
C ILE A 19 5.36 -5.94 -22.89
N ILE A 20 5.65 -6.45 -21.70
CA ILE A 20 4.64 -6.81 -20.69
C ILE A 20 4.49 -5.65 -19.71
N PHE A 21 3.30 -5.06 -19.67
CA PHE A 21 2.96 -3.99 -18.74
C PHE A 21 2.47 -4.60 -17.43
N ILE A 22 3.24 -4.47 -16.35
CA ILE A 22 2.86 -4.99 -15.03
C ILE A 22 2.42 -3.83 -14.15
N CYS A 23 1.12 -3.76 -13.85
CA CYS A 23 0.54 -2.72 -13.02
C CYS A 23 0.11 -3.26 -11.65
N ALA A 24 0.31 -2.44 -10.60
CA ALA A 24 -0.28 -2.71 -9.30
C ALA A 24 -1.83 -2.62 -9.38
N GLY A 25 -2.54 -3.44 -8.61
CA GLY A 25 -4.01 -3.45 -8.56
C GLY A 25 -4.65 -2.16 -8.02
N VAL A 26 -3.83 -1.22 -7.55
CA VAL A 26 -4.21 0.14 -7.11
C VAL A 26 -3.85 1.22 -8.12
N VAL A 27 -3.43 0.83 -9.34
CA VAL A 27 -3.18 1.78 -10.43
C VAL A 27 -4.46 2.54 -10.78
N HIS A 28 -4.31 3.77 -11.26
CA HIS A 28 -5.46 4.58 -11.67
C HIS A 28 -6.20 3.90 -12.85
N PRO A 29 -7.55 3.90 -12.86
CA PRO A 29 -8.34 3.20 -13.90
C PRO A 29 -7.99 3.56 -15.34
N LYS A 30 -7.65 4.82 -15.61
CA LYS A 30 -7.20 5.26 -16.95
C LYS A 30 -5.98 4.48 -17.47
N ALA A 31 -5.04 4.08 -16.60
CA ALA A 31 -3.90 3.30 -17.05
C ALA A 31 -4.34 1.92 -17.59
N ILE A 32 -5.35 1.31 -16.96
CA ILE A 32 -5.95 0.05 -17.42
C ILE A 32 -6.67 0.26 -18.74
N GLU A 33 -7.36 1.39 -18.91
CA GLU A 33 -8.02 1.77 -20.16
C GLU A 33 -7.02 1.96 -21.31
N TYR A 34 -5.96 2.74 -21.11
CA TYR A 34 -4.95 3.02 -22.12
C TYR A 34 -4.14 1.77 -22.51
N LEU A 35 -3.88 0.88 -21.55
CA LEU A 35 -3.16 -0.38 -21.79
C LEU A 35 -4.07 -1.52 -22.28
N LYS A 36 -5.37 -1.26 -22.44
CA LYS A 36 -6.32 -2.28 -22.91
C LYS A 36 -5.95 -2.73 -24.34
N GLY A 37 -5.78 -4.03 -24.53
CA GLY A 37 -5.36 -4.61 -25.80
C GLY A 37 -3.84 -4.75 -25.95
N ARG A 38 -3.05 -4.21 -25.01
CA ARG A 38 -1.62 -4.53 -24.87
C ARG A 38 -1.44 -5.71 -23.91
N ASN A 39 -0.19 -6.18 -23.74
CA ASN A 39 0.14 -7.26 -22.82
C ASN A 39 0.13 -6.79 -21.35
N LEU A 40 -1.06 -6.48 -20.83
CA LEU A 40 -1.26 -6.00 -19.46
C LEU A 40 -1.40 -7.16 -18.46
N VAL A 41 -0.64 -7.08 -17.37
CA VAL A 41 -0.74 -7.92 -16.18
C VAL A 41 -1.03 -7.04 -14.97
N ILE A 42 -2.04 -7.43 -14.19
CA ILE A 42 -2.35 -6.77 -12.91
C ILE A 42 -1.88 -7.67 -11.78
N THR A 43 -1.03 -7.13 -10.90
CA THR A 43 -0.58 -7.80 -9.68
C THR A 43 -1.12 -7.10 -8.44
N GLN A 44 -1.30 -7.84 -7.35
CA GLN A 44 -1.83 -7.25 -6.12
C GLN A 44 -0.75 -6.44 -5.40
N LYS A 45 -1.15 -5.32 -4.79
CA LYS A 45 -0.31 -4.61 -3.82
C LYS A 45 -0.39 -5.30 -2.47
N VAL A 46 0.71 -5.32 -1.73
CA VAL A 46 0.78 -5.83 -0.36
C VAL A 46 -0.02 -4.92 0.56
N LEU A 47 -1.32 -5.20 0.69
CA LEU A 47 -2.29 -4.42 1.46
C LEU A 47 -3.31 -5.36 2.12
N ALA A 48 -3.92 -4.93 3.23
CA ALA A 48 -4.78 -5.78 4.03
C ALA A 48 -6.03 -6.24 3.27
N PHE A 49 -6.65 -5.38 2.46
CA PHE A 49 -7.84 -5.75 1.71
C PHE A 49 -7.56 -6.76 0.59
N PRO A 50 -6.54 -6.60 -0.27
CA PRO A 50 -6.07 -7.66 -1.17
C PRO A 50 -5.77 -9.00 -0.46
N TYR A 51 -5.12 -8.97 0.70
CA TYR A 51 -4.90 -10.20 1.49
C TYR A 51 -6.19 -10.85 1.98
N TYR A 52 -7.17 -10.05 2.39
CA TYR A 52 -8.49 -10.54 2.77
C TYR A 52 -9.22 -11.21 1.60
N ILE A 53 -9.13 -10.62 0.40
CA ILE A 53 -9.69 -11.18 -0.85
C ILE A 53 -9.00 -12.51 -1.20
N ASN A 54 -7.70 -12.65 -0.89
CA ASN A 54 -6.96 -13.90 -0.90
C ASN A 54 -6.83 -14.55 -2.30
N LEU A 55 -6.58 -13.75 -3.33
CA LEU A 55 -6.29 -14.20 -4.70
C LEU A 55 -4.79 -14.44 -4.91
N LYS A 56 -4.22 -15.36 -4.11
CA LYS A 56 -2.76 -15.60 -4.04
C LYS A 56 -2.12 -16.00 -5.37
N ASP A 57 -2.87 -16.66 -6.24
CA ASP A 57 -2.37 -17.16 -7.53
C ASP A 57 -2.01 -16.02 -8.51
N PHE A 58 -2.45 -14.78 -8.25
CA PHE A 58 -2.13 -13.59 -9.04
C PHE A 58 -0.97 -12.75 -8.46
N SER A 59 -0.26 -13.31 -7.47
CA SER A 59 0.90 -12.74 -6.77
C SER A 59 0.66 -11.38 -6.11
N TYR A 60 1.48 -11.09 -5.10
CA TYR A 60 1.57 -9.77 -4.46
C TYR A 60 2.92 -9.14 -4.83
N ALA A 61 3.11 -8.89 -6.12
CA ALA A 61 4.40 -8.43 -6.64
C ALA A 61 4.60 -6.92 -6.53
N ALA A 62 3.52 -6.14 -6.36
CA ALA A 62 3.63 -4.70 -6.12
C ALA A 62 4.05 -4.43 -4.65
N VAL A 63 5.33 -4.59 -4.39
CA VAL A 63 5.98 -4.40 -3.08
C VAL A 63 6.76 -3.08 -3.06
N GLY A 64 6.80 -2.45 -1.88
CA GLY A 64 7.58 -1.24 -1.63
C GLY A 64 6.87 0.06 -1.99
N LEU A 65 7.66 1.13 -2.06
CA LEU A 65 7.16 2.51 -2.10
C LEU A 65 7.21 3.16 -3.50
N SER A 66 7.86 2.51 -4.47
CA SER A 66 8.07 3.02 -5.82
C SER A 66 8.09 1.86 -6.83
N VAL A 67 8.03 2.18 -8.13
CA VAL A 67 8.09 1.18 -9.20
C VAL A 67 9.40 0.39 -9.18
N ALA A 68 10.52 1.03 -8.84
CA ALA A 68 11.81 0.36 -8.75
C ALA A 68 11.85 -0.71 -7.65
N HIS A 69 11.22 -0.45 -6.49
CA HIS A 69 11.08 -1.46 -5.43
C HIS A 69 10.28 -2.68 -5.91
N THR A 70 9.18 -2.44 -6.63
CA THR A 70 8.34 -3.49 -7.21
C THR A 70 9.13 -4.32 -8.23
N LEU A 71 9.92 -3.69 -9.09
CA LEU A 71 10.77 -4.38 -10.06
C LEU A 71 11.84 -5.25 -9.39
N SER A 72 12.49 -4.78 -8.32
CA SER A 72 13.47 -5.58 -7.57
C SER A 72 12.85 -6.83 -6.92
N TYR A 73 11.63 -6.70 -6.38
CA TYR A 73 10.91 -7.86 -5.84
C TYR A 73 10.42 -8.81 -6.93
N LEU A 74 9.95 -8.29 -8.07
CA LEU A 74 9.61 -9.12 -9.21
C LEU A 74 10.82 -9.92 -9.70
N ALA A 75 11.99 -9.29 -9.83
CA ALA A 75 13.22 -9.98 -10.19
C ALA A 75 13.58 -11.09 -9.18
N THR A 76 13.33 -10.84 -7.89
CA THR A 76 13.51 -11.82 -6.82
C THR A 76 12.55 -13.01 -6.97
N TYR A 77 11.27 -12.76 -7.23
CA TYR A 77 10.27 -13.82 -7.44
C TYR A 77 10.52 -14.64 -8.71
N LEU A 78 11.09 -14.02 -9.73
CA LEU A 78 11.54 -14.69 -10.96
C LEU A 78 12.91 -15.39 -10.80
N SER A 79 13.46 -15.43 -9.57
CA SER A 79 14.70 -16.12 -9.22
C SER A 79 15.92 -15.65 -10.02
N HIS A 80 15.98 -14.36 -10.37
CA HIS A 80 17.18 -13.78 -10.95
C HIS A 80 18.33 -13.79 -9.96
N LYS A 81 19.54 -14.13 -10.44
CA LYS A 81 20.76 -14.16 -9.61
C LYS A 81 21.36 -12.77 -9.38
N ASN A 82 21.09 -11.85 -10.29
CA ASN A 82 21.64 -10.49 -10.26
C ASN A 82 20.49 -9.49 -10.47
N ILE A 83 20.51 -8.41 -9.71
CA ILE A 83 19.68 -7.21 -9.90
C ILE A 83 20.64 -6.06 -10.20
N ILE A 84 20.42 -5.32 -11.28
CA ILE A 84 21.30 -4.24 -11.74
C ILE A 84 20.48 -2.95 -11.78
N PHE A 85 20.88 -1.94 -11.01
CA PHE A 85 20.24 -0.62 -11.00
C PHE A 85 20.88 0.30 -12.02
N ILE A 86 20.05 0.87 -12.90
CA ILE A 86 20.43 1.81 -13.95
C ILE A 86 19.42 2.96 -13.89
N GLY A 87 19.89 4.20 -13.83
CA GLY A 87 19.04 5.39 -13.69
C GLY A 87 18.30 5.44 -12.35
N GLN A 88 18.82 4.75 -11.32
CA GLN A 88 18.29 4.81 -9.96
C GLN A 88 19.03 5.88 -9.16
N ASP A 89 19.00 7.11 -9.65
CA ASP A 89 19.88 8.20 -9.17
C ASP A 89 19.61 8.53 -7.70
N LEU A 90 18.34 8.67 -7.32
CA LEU A 90 17.92 9.11 -5.98
C LEU A 90 18.62 10.40 -5.53
N ALA A 91 18.98 11.23 -6.51
CA ALA A 91 19.73 12.46 -6.38
C ALA A 91 19.38 13.37 -7.57
N TYR A 92 19.58 14.68 -7.38
CA TYR A 92 19.47 15.65 -8.46
C TYR A 92 20.70 15.56 -9.37
N ALA A 93 20.51 15.88 -10.65
CA ALA A 93 21.63 16.10 -11.57
C ALA A 93 22.44 17.34 -11.15
N GLU A 94 23.68 17.49 -11.64
CA GLU A 94 24.55 18.62 -11.31
C GLU A 94 23.93 19.99 -11.66
N ASN A 95 23.06 20.03 -12.67
CA ASN A 95 22.32 21.23 -13.07
C ASN A 95 21.05 21.50 -12.23
N GLY A 96 20.77 20.67 -11.22
CA GLY A 96 19.59 20.76 -10.35
C GLY A 96 18.32 20.10 -10.91
N ASN A 97 18.38 19.44 -12.07
CA ASN A 97 17.25 18.70 -12.61
C ASN A 97 16.91 17.49 -11.72
N SER A 98 15.61 17.23 -11.57
CA SER A 98 15.08 16.08 -10.82
C SER A 98 14.77 14.89 -11.72
N HIS A 99 14.61 15.13 -13.02
CA HIS A 99 14.23 14.15 -14.02
C HIS A 99 15.04 14.35 -15.32
N PRO A 100 15.07 13.35 -16.21
CA PRO A 100 15.63 13.49 -17.55
C PRO A 100 14.98 14.62 -18.36
N ASP A 101 15.73 15.15 -19.34
CA ASP A 101 15.32 16.30 -20.16
C ASP A 101 14.04 16.04 -20.98
N ASP A 102 13.78 14.78 -21.34
CA ASP A 102 12.63 14.32 -22.12
C ASP A 102 11.44 13.89 -21.25
N TYR A 103 11.50 14.11 -19.93
CA TYR A 103 10.38 13.80 -19.05
C TYR A 103 9.15 14.66 -19.37
N GLN A 104 8.02 14.00 -19.62
CA GLN A 104 6.73 14.61 -20.00
C GLN A 104 6.31 15.80 -19.12
N ASN A 105 6.61 15.76 -17.82
CA ASN A 105 6.16 16.80 -16.87
C ASN A 105 7.25 17.84 -16.56
N SER A 106 8.31 17.93 -17.37
CA SER A 106 9.52 18.77 -17.20
C SER A 106 10.63 18.16 -16.34
N ALA A 107 11.88 18.32 -16.77
CA ALA A 107 13.10 17.91 -16.06
C ALA A 107 13.21 18.47 -14.63
N ASN A 108 12.54 19.60 -14.35
CA ASN A 108 12.55 20.26 -13.05
C ASN A 108 11.29 20.02 -12.19
N TYR A 109 10.45 19.04 -12.56
CA TYR A 109 9.13 18.81 -11.94
C TYR A 109 9.15 18.75 -10.39
N GLU A 110 10.14 18.09 -9.80
CA GLU A 110 10.29 17.98 -8.33
C GLU A 110 11.44 18.84 -7.77
N SER A 111 12.17 19.57 -8.60
CA SER A 111 13.43 20.24 -8.23
C SER A 111 13.30 21.31 -7.16
N GLN A 112 12.10 21.82 -6.87
CA GLN A 112 11.85 22.81 -5.81
C GLN A 112 10.74 22.37 -4.85
N MET A 113 10.27 21.13 -4.97
CA MET A 113 9.15 20.62 -4.19
C MET A 113 9.56 20.27 -2.75
N TYR A 114 10.83 19.93 -2.56
CA TYR A 114 11.36 19.45 -1.30
C TYR A 114 12.66 20.17 -0.93
N GLU A 115 12.97 20.20 0.36
CA GLU A 115 14.28 20.67 0.83
C GLU A 115 15.40 19.77 0.31
N HIS A 116 16.48 20.40 -0.16
CA HIS A 116 17.66 19.70 -0.65
C HIS A 116 18.51 19.24 0.52
N ILE A 117 18.85 17.96 0.51
CA ILE A 117 19.63 17.27 1.54
C ILE A 117 20.85 16.67 0.86
N LEU A 118 22.01 16.70 1.52
CA LEU A 118 23.21 16.04 1.01
C LEU A 118 23.28 14.58 1.46
N THR A 119 23.53 13.67 0.53
CA THR A 119 23.81 12.26 0.79
C THR A 119 25.13 11.84 0.14
N THR A 120 25.68 10.70 0.56
CA THR A 120 26.93 10.18 0.00
C THR A 120 26.74 9.81 -1.48
N ALA A 121 27.63 10.31 -2.32
CA ALA A 121 27.63 10.02 -3.75
C ALA A 121 28.10 8.58 -4.02
N TYR A 122 27.70 8.02 -5.16
CA TYR A 122 28.24 6.78 -5.71
C TYR A 122 29.78 6.76 -5.62
N GLY A 123 30.36 5.60 -5.31
CA GLY A 123 31.80 5.45 -5.11
C GLY A 123 32.29 5.85 -3.71
N GLY A 124 31.40 6.41 -2.88
CA GLY A 124 31.70 6.77 -1.48
C GLY A 124 32.51 8.05 -1.32
N ASN A 125 32.93 8.68 -2.41
CA ASN A 125 33.70 9.92 -2.41
C ASN A 125 32.78 11.09 -2.78
N GLY A 126 32.62 12.05 -1.86
CA GLY A 126 31.82 13.25 -2.10
C GLY A 126 30.35 13.12 -1.71
N LYS A 127 29.55 14.09 -2.16
CA LYS A 127 28.14 14.26 -1.82
C LYS A 127 27.34 14.65 -3.06
N VAL A 128 26.09 14.20 -3.09
CA VAL A 128 25.08 14.62 -4.07
C VAL A 128 23.86 15.16 -3.34
N GLU A 129 23.14 16.08 -3.98
CA GLU A 129 21.88 16.60 -3.45
C GLU A 129 20.74 15.61 -3.72
N THR A 130 19.85 15.46 -2.75
CA THR A 130 18.67 14.58 -2.78
C THR A 130 17.56 15.22 -1.94
N HIS A 131 16.47 14.50 -1.70
CA HIS A 131 15.40 14.93 -0.79
C HIS A 131 14.84 13.78 0.05
N SER A 132 13.99 14.12 1.02
CA SER A 132 13.50 13.19 2.05
C SER A 132 12.79 11.95 1.49
N ILE A 133 12.01 12.08 0.41
CA ILE A 133 11.33 10.96 -0.24
C ILE A 133 12.30 10.02 -0.97
N TRP A 134 13.31 10.55 -1.68
CA TRP A 134 14.34 9.70 -2.28
C TRP A 134 15.22 9.02 -1.24
N LEU A 135 15.51 9.69 -0.12
CA LEU A 135 16.16 9.05 1.03
C LEU A 135 15.30 7.94 1.64
N LEU A 136 13.98 8.11 1.69
CA LEU A 136 13.08 7.04 2.11
C LEU A 136 13.15 5.83 1.17
N PHE A 137 13.20 6.06 -0.16
CA PHE A 137 13.36 4.98 -1.14
C PHE A 137 14.72 4.29 -1.00
N LYS A 138 15.80 5.08 -0.91
CA LYS A 138 17.15 4.58 -0.65
C LYS A 138 17.19 3.69 0.60
N ASN A 139 16.68 4.19 1.72
CA ASN A 139 16.66 3.47 2.99
C ASN A 139 15.85 2.17 2.89
N TRP A 140 14.78 2.16 2.10
CA TRP A 140 14.01 0.94 1.87
C TRP A 140 14.83 -0.12 1.12
N PHE A 141 15.58 0.25 0.07
CA PHE A 141 16.49 -0.69 -0.58
C PHE A 141 17.52 -1.27 0.39
N GLU A 142 18.17 -0.41 1.18
CA GLU A 142 19.26 -0.76 2.09
C GLU A 142 18.81 -1.66 3.25
N ASN A 143 17.61 -1.43 3.78
CA ASN A 143 17.15 -2.09 5.01
C ASN A 143 16.13 -3.21 4.76
N GLU A 144 15.35 -3.15 3.68
CA GLU A 144 14.32 -4.15 3.39
C GLU A 144 14.74 -5.08 2.25
N MET A 145 15.05 -4.53 1.07
CA MET A 145 15.23 -5.35 -0.13
C MET A 145 16.58 -6.06 -0.15
N ILE A 146 17.70 -5.33 -0.10
CA ILE A 146 19.06 -5.87 -0.27
C ILE A 146 19.39 -6.93 0.79
N PRO A 147 19.07 -6.75 2.09
CA PRO A 147 19.34 -7.78 3.09
C PRO A 147 18.58 -9.08 2.82
N ASN A 148 17.36 -8.99 2.29
CA ASN A 148 16.54 -10.15 1.97
C ASN A 148 17.01 -10.86 0.70
N THR A 149 17.31 -10.14 -0.37
CA THR A 149 17.80 -10.74 -1.62
C THR A 149 19.19 -11.36 -1.45
N ARG A 150 20.05 -10.75 -0.63
CA ARG A 150 21.35 -11.34 -0.26
C ARG A 150 21.20 -12.71 0.43
N LYS A 151 20.24 -12.87 1.34
CA LYS A 151 19.94 -14.17 1.98
C LYS A 151 19.48 -15.23 0.98
N MET A 152 18.91 -14.80 -0.15
CA MET A 152 18.48 -15.66 -1.25
C MET A 152 19.60 -15.93 -2.27
N GLY A 153 20.82 -15.44 -2.02
CA GLY A 153 21.95 -15.59 -2.95
C GLY A 153 21.87 -14.70 -4.19
N ILE A 154 21.07 -13.63 -4.13
CA ILE A 154 20.93 -12.66 -5.22
C ILE A 154 21.87 -11.47 -4.95
N THR A 155 22.70 -11.14 -5.93
CA THR A 155 23.62 -9.98 -5.85
C THR A 155 22.95 -8.76 -6.45
N THR A 156 23.07 -7.61 -5.78
CA THR A 156 22.56 -6.32 -6.28
C THR A 156 23.71 -5.41 -6.65
N TYR A 157 23.69 -4.91 -7.88
CA TYR A 157 24.69 -3.99 -8.43
C TYR A 157 24.08 -2.60 -8.59
N ASN A 158 24.80 -1.57 -8.17
CA ASN A 158 24.49 -0.19 -8.51
C ASN A 158 25.37 0.21 -9.70
N CYS A 159 24.75 0.52 -10.83
CA CYS A 159 25.41 0.97 -12.06
C CYS A 159 24.96 2.39 -12.43
N THR A 160 24.68 3.22 -11.42
CA THR A 160 24.24 4.60 -11.58
C THR A 160 25.29 5.53 -11.00
N GLU A 161 26.33 5.83 -11.77
CA GLU A 161 27.54 6.53 -11.30
C GLU A 161 27.31 7.98 -10.84
N GLY A 162 26.29 8.66 -11.38
CA GLY A 162 25.92 10.04 -11.00
C GLY A 162 25.02 10.14 -9.77
N GLY A 163 24.56 9.00 -9.24
CA GLY A 163 23.54 8.95 -8.20
C GLY A 163 24.07 8.93 -6.77
N ALA A 164 23.13 8.76 -5.84
CA ALA A 164 23.42 8.45 -4.46
C ALA A 164 24.02 7.03 -4.32
N ARG A 165 24.96 6.88 -3.39
CA ARG A 165 25.41 5.56 -2.94
C ARG A 165 24.25 4.84 -2.26
N ILE A 166 24.00 3.59 -2.64
CA ILE A 166 23.03 2.69 -2.00
C ILE A 166 23.81 1.58 -1.30
N GLU A 167 23.81 1.60 0.02
CA GLU A 167 24.58 0.67 0.86
C GLU A 167 24.12 -0.79 0.67
N GLY A 168 25.08 -1.70 0.73
CA GLY A 168 24.84 -3.12 0.49
C GLY A 168 24.76 -3.54 -0.99
N THR A 169 24.75 -2.60 -1.93
CA THR A 169 24.98 -2.88 -3.37
C THR A 169 26.47 -3.00 -3.69
N ILE A 170 26.79 -3.62 -4.83
CA ILE A 170 28.13 -3.56 -5.42
C ILE A 170 28.14 -2.50 -6.51
N GLU A 171 28.93 -1.46 -6.33
CA GLU A 171 29.10 -0.38 -7.31
C GLU A 171 30.00 -0.85 -8.46
N LYS A 172 29.46 -0.84 -9.68
CA LYS A 172 30.17 -1.17 -10.92
C LYS A 172 29.66 -0.30 -12.07
N PRO A 173 30.53 0.12 -13.01
CA PRO A 173 30.05 0.78 -14.22
C PRO A 173 29.07 -0.10 -15.00
N PHE A 174 28.09 0.49 -15.69
CA PHE A 174 27.13 -0.29 -16.46
C PHE A 174 27.81 -1.14 -17.55
N LEU A 175 28.84 -0.60 -18.21
CA LEU A 175 29.65 -1.35 -19.18
C LEU A 175 30.23 -2.64 -18.58
N TRP A 176 30.74 -2.58 -17.34
CA TRP A 176 31.26 -3.78 -16.66
C TRP A 176 30.17 -4.84 -16.48
N ALA A 177 28.95 -4.42 -16.12
CA ALA A 177 27.83 -5.34 -15.96
C ALA A 177 27.45 -6.00 -17.29
N CYS A 178 27.44 -5.24 -18.39
CA CYS A 178 27.24 -5.79 -19.73
C CYS A 178 28.28 -6.87 -20.08
N GLU A 179 29.55 -6.56 -19.89
CA GLU A 179 30.67 -7.44 -20.26
C GLU A 179 30.83 -8.67 -19.35
N ASN A 180 30.35 -8.63 -18.10
CA ASN A 180 30.62 -9.68 -17.11
C ASN A 180 29.38 -10.44 -16.64
N LEU A 181 28.18 -9.86 -16.79
CA LEU A 181 26.92 -10.45 -16.32
C LEU A 181 25.93 -10.75 -17.46
N LEU A 182 26.06 -10.05 -18.60
CA LEU A 182 25.12 -10.11 -19.73
C LEU A 182 25.80 -10.58 -21.03
N ASP A 183 26.96 -11.23 -20.92
CA ASP A 183 27.81 -11.69 -22.03
C ASP A 183 27.33 -13.00 -22.68
N LYS A 184 26.28 -13.62 -22.15
CA LYS A 184 25.82 -14.95 -22.53
C LYS A 184 24.37 -14.95 -22.98
N ASP A 185 24.14 -15.62 -24.10
CA ASP A 185 22.81 -16.05 -24.50
C ASP A 185 22.34 -17.20 -23.58
N LEU A 186 21.46 -16.87 -22.65
CA LEU A 186 20.89 -17.84 -21.74
C LEU A 186 19.75 -18.61 -22.42
N ASN A 187 19.89 -19.92 -22.54
CA ASN A 187 18.74 -20.78 -22.80
C ASN A 187 17.84 -20.78 -21.54
N LYS A 188 16.60 -20.28 -21.68
CA LYS A 188 15.62 -20.16 -20.61
C LYS A 188 14.47 -21.14 -20.88
N PRO A 189 14.61 -22.45 -20.54
CA PRO A 189 13.60 -23.46 -20.83
C PRO A 189 12.44 -23.39 -19.83
N PHE A 190 11.87 -22.20 -19.63
CA PHE A 190 10.74 -22.04 -18.75
C PHE A 190 9.53 -22.72 -19.36
N GLU A 191 8.79 -23.44 -18.53
CA GLU A 191 7.51 -24.02 -18.93
C GLU A 191 6.57 -22.90 -19.34
N LYS A 192 5.90 -23.09 -20.48
CA LYS A 192 4.89 -22.14 -20.93
C LYS A 192 3.72 -22.17 -19.95
N LEU A 193 3.38 -21.01 -19.40
CA LEU A 193 2.21 -20.88 -18.56
C LEU A 193 0.95 -20.92 -19.43
N GLU A 194 0.08 -21.90 -19.17
CA GLU A 194 -1.20 -21.99 -19.84
C GLU A 194 -2.27 -21.13 -19.11
N PRO A 195 -3.19 -20.49 -19.85
CA PRO A 195 -4.29 -19.76 -19.24
C PRO A 195 -5.13 -20.64 -18.32
N LEU A 196 -5.65 -20.05 -17.24
CA LEU A 196 -6.59 -20.74 -16.35
C LEU A 196 -7.80 -21.25 -17.14
N SER A 197 -8.28 -22.46 -16.83
CA SER A 197 -9.53 -22.97 -17.39
C SER A 197 -10.71 -22.05 -17.03
N LEU A 198 -11.73 -22.00 -17.89
CA LEU A 198 -12.92 -21.18 -17.66
C LEU A 198 -13.56 -21.45 -16.29
N ASN A 199 -13.61 -22.72 -15.87
CA ASN A 199 -14.15 -23.10 -14.57
C ASN A 199 -13.32 -22.50 -13.42
N LYS A 200 -11.99 -22.49 -13.55
CA LYS A 200 -11.12 -21.90 -12.54
C LYS A 200 -11.21 -20.38 -12.49
N GLN A 201 -11.33 -19.74 -13.65
CA GLN A 201 -11.61 -18.29 -13.72
C GLN A 201 -12.93 -17.95 -13.02
N ASN A 202 -14.00 -18.71 -13.30
CA ASN A 202 -15.32 -18.53 -12.68
C ASN A 202 -15.27 -18.74 -11.15
N GLU A 203 -14.49 -19.72 -10.68
CA GLU A 203 -14.26 -19.94 -9.25
C GLU A 203 -13.63 -18.70 -8.59
N PHE A 204 -12.60 -18.10 -9.20
CA PHE A 204 -11.96 -16.90 -8.66
C PHE A 204 -12.87 -15.67 -8.67
N LEU A 205 -13.65 -15.48 -9.75
CA LEU A 205 -14.63 -14.40 -9.82
C LEU A 205 -15.67 -14.51 -8.68
N LEU A 206 -16.19 -15.71 -8.44
CA LEU A 206 -17.15 -15.95 -7.35
C LEU A 206 -16.52 -15.81 -5.97
N LYS A 207 -15.26 -16.24 -5.77
CA LYS A 207 -14.52 -16.04 -4.52
C LYS A 207 -14.31 -14.56 -4.21
N ALA A 208 -13.88 -13.77 -5.20
CA ALA A 208 -13.73 -12.33 -5.06
C ALA A 208 -15.06 -11.67 -4.72
N TYR A 209 -16.13 -12.03 -5.44
CA TYR A 209 -17.47 -11.50 -5.22
C TYR A 209 -17.99 -11.79 -3.82
N TYR A 210 -17.85 -13.04 -3.37
CA TYR A 210 -18.19 -13.46 -2.02
C TYR A 210 -17.46 -12.64 -0.97
N LYS A 211 -16.14 -12.49 -1.09
CA LYS A 211 -15.33 -11.72 -0.13
C LYS A 211 -15.74 -10.24 -0.08
N VAL A 212 -15.92 -9.59 -1.23
CA VAL A 212 -16.39 -8.19 -1.27
C VAL A 212 -17.77 -8.07 -0.61
N TYR A 213 -18.70 -8.98 -0.90
CA TYR A 213 -20.03 -8.96 -0.28
C TYR A 213 -19.99 -9.21 1.23
N GLN A 214 -19.14 -10.11 1.71
CA GLN A 214 -18.92 -10.33 3.14
C GLN A 214 -18.38 -9.06 3.82
N SER A 215 -17.46 -8.34 3.18
CA SER A 215 -16.97 -7.07 3.71
C SER A 215 -18.05 -5.99 3.76
N ILE A 216 -18.91 -5.87 2.74
CA ILE A 216 -20.08 -4.97 2.77
C ILE A 216 -21.00 -5.32 3.96
N LYS A 217 -21.29 -6.62 4.16
CA LYS A 217 -22.09 -7.09 5.29
C LYS A 217 -21.41 -6.77 6.62
N HIS A 218 -20.10 -7.01 6.72
CA HIS A 218 -19.31 -6.70 7.91
C HIS A 218 -19.38 -5.21 8.24
N CYS A 219 -19.21 -4.31 7.26
CA CYS A 219 -19.38 -2.87 7.48
C CYS A 219 -20.76 -2.53 8.07
N ARG A 220 -21.84 -3.13 7.56
CA ARG A 220 -23.21 -2.88 8.04
C ARG A 220 -23.43 -3.36 9.46
N ASP A 221 -23.02 -4.59 9.73
CA ASP A 221 -23.23 -5.22 11.03
C ASP A 221 -22.37 -4.53 12.09
N PHE A 222 -21.11 -4.24 11.78
CA PHE A 222 -20.22 -3.55 12.69
C PHE A 222 -20.62 -2.09 12.91
N SER A 223 -21.13 -1.38 11.88
CA SER A 223 -21.71 -0.03 12.07
C SER A 223 -22.81 -0.01 13.14
N LYS A 224 -23.69 -1.01 13.17
CA LYS A 224 -24.76 -1.10 14.18
C LYS A 224 -24.20 -1.33 15.58
N ILE A 225 -23.18 -2.19 15.69
CA ILE A 225 -22.47 -2.44 16.95
C ILE A 225 -21.84 -1.14 17.45
N LEU A 226 -21.17 -0.39 16.57
CA LEU A 226 -20.53 0.88 16.88
C LEU A 226 -21.53 1.93 17.35
N SER A 227 -22.65 2.10 16.66
CA SER A 227 -23.70 3.05 17.08
C SER A 227 -24.23 2.71 18.47
N ASN A 228 -24.51 1.43 18.74
CA ASN A 228 -25.00 0.99 20.04
C ASN A 228 -23.96 1.20 21.17
N ASP A 229 -22.67 0.94 20.90
CA ASP A 229 -21.61 1.19 21.87
C ASP A 229 -21.42 2.69 22.12
N PHE A 230 -21.47 3.49 21.04
CA PHE A 230 -21.34 4.95 21.10
C PHE A 230 -22.44 5.57 21.96
N GLU A 231 -23.71 5.25 21.69
CA GLU A 231 -24.85 5.77 22.46
C GLU A 231 -24.73 5.45 23.96
N LYS A 232 -24.29 4.23 24.30
CA LYS A 232 -24.08 3.82 25.69
C LYS A 232 -22.98 4.64 26.37
N ILE A 233 -21.83 4.78 25.70
CA ILE A 233 -20.68 5.53 26.27
C ILE A 233 -21.01 7.02 26.34
N GLN A 234 -21.65 7.57 25.31
CA GLN A 234 -22.07 8.97 25.26
C GLN A 234 -23.09 9.28 26.36
N SER A 235 -24.06 8.39 26.61
CA SER A 235 -25.00 8.57 27.71
C SER A 235 -24.29 8.61 29.06
N ILE A 236 -23.31 7.73 29.30
CA ILE A 236 -22.51 7.75 30.54
C ILE A 236 -21.75 9.07 30.64
N TYR A 237 -21.09 9.47 29.55
CA TYR A 237 -20.30 10.70 29.45
C TYR A 237 -21.12 11.95 29.81
N LEU A 238 -22.35 12.06 29.29
CA LEU A 238 -23.23 13.19 29.56
C LEU A 238 -23.76 13.24 31.01
N SER A 239 -23.74 12.11 31.72
CA SER A 239 -24.18 12.01 33.12
C SER A 239 -23.05 12.06 34.15
N LEU A 240 -21.79 12.23 33.73
CA LEU A 240 -20.63 12.22 34.63
C LEU A 240 -20.71 13.36 35.67
N ASN A 241 -20.57 13.02 36.95
CA ASN A 241 -20.73 13.95 38.08
C ASN A 241 -19.64 13.80 39.15
N GLU A 242 -18.37 13.78 38.74
CA GLU A 242 -17.18 13.61 39.61
C GLU A 242 -17.08 12.27 40.36
N LYS A 243 -18.05 11.36 40.20
CA LYS A 243 -18.00 10.02 40.78
C LYS A 243 -17.03 9.12 40.01
N GLU A 244 -16.11 8.52 40.75
CA GLU A 244 -15.11 7.58 40.22
C GLU A 244 -15.75 6.35 39.57
N GLU A 245 -16.90 5.89 40.09
CA GLU A 245 -17.64 4.75 39.56
C GLU A 245 -18.12 4.97 38.12
N ASP A 246 -18.60 6.17 37.79
CA ASP A 246 -19.11 6.47 36.45
C ASP A 246 -17.97 6.58 35.42
N ILE A 247 -16.80 7.09 35.85
CA ILE A 247 -15.59 7.11 35.02
C ILE A 247 -15.12 5.69 34.73
N ASN A 248 -15.03 4.85 35.77
CA ASN A 248 -14.60 3.46 35.63
C ASN A 248 -15.54 2.68 34.70
N LEU A 249 -16.84 2.92 34.78
CA LEU A 249 -17.82 2.32 33.86
C LEU A 249 -17.59 2.79 32.42
N ALA A 250 -17.36 4.08 32.18
CA ALA A 250 -17.05 4.59 30.85
C ALA A 250 -15.79 3.94 30.26
N ILE A 251 -14.72 3.84 31.06
CA ILE A 251 -13.46 3.18 30.68
C ILE A 251 -13.71 1.72 30.31
N GLU A 252 -14.43 0.96 31.14
CA GLU A 252 -14.74 -0.44 30.86
C GLU A 252 -15.49 -0.63 29.53
N LYS A 253 -16.44 0.25 29.21
CA LYS A 253 -17.18 0.22 27.94
C LYS A 253 -16.27 0.57 26.75
N ILE A 254 -15.41 1.58 26.91
CA ILE A 254 -14.44 1.98 25.89
C ILE A 254 -13.45 0.85 25.61
N ASP A 255 -12.92 0.19 26.63
CA ASP A 255 -12.00 -0.94 26.47
C ASP A 255 -12.66 -2.11 25.74
N LYS A 256 -13.94 -2.40 26.05
CA LYS A 256 -14.72 -3.39 25.30
C LYS A 256 -14.90 -3.02 23.83
N PHE A 257 -15.06 -1.74 23.51
CA PHE A 257 -15.09 -1.27 22.13
C PHE A 257 -13.72 -1.42 21.45
N LYS A 258 -12.64 -0.97 22.10
CA LYS A 258 -11.27 -1.08 21.57
C LYS A 258 -10.90 -2.52 21.26
N ASN A 259 -11.20 -3.46 22.16
CA ASN A 259 -10.93 -4.89 21.96
C ASN A 259 -11.58 -5.44 20.68
N LYS A 260 -12.76 -4.93 20.28
CA LYS A 260 -13.39 -5.34 19.01
C LYS A 260 -12.60 -4.85 17.80
N LEU A 261 -12.06 -3.62 17.84
CA LEU A 261 -11.25 -3.06 16.76
C LEU A 261 -9.86 -3.71 16.68
N GLU A 262 -9.32 -4.16 17.80
CA GLU A 262 -7.99 -4.76 17.87
C GLU A 262 -7.96 -6.25 17.48
N ASP A 263 -9.12 -6.89 17.32
CA ASP A 263 -9.20 -8.25 16.78
C ASP A 263 -8.86 -8.27 15.28
N ILE A 264 -7.57 -8.43 14.99
CA ILE A 264 -7.01 -8.46 13.62
C ILE A 264 -7.70 -9.53 12.76
N LYS A 265 -8.11 -10.67 13.34
CA LYS A 265 -8.73 -11.74 12.56
C LYS A 265 -10.13 -11.35 12.09
N GLN A 266 -10.89 -10.66 12.94
CA GLN A 266 -12.23 -10.19 12.61
C GLN A 266 -12.19 -8.92 11.75
N MET A 267 -11.20 -8.06 11.95
CA MET A 267 -11.10 -6.74 11.28
C MET A 267 -10.24 -6.74 10.02
N GLN A 268 -9.82 -7.90 9.51
CA GLN A 268 -8.83 -7.98 8.43
C GLN A 268 -9.22 -7.17 7.18
N ASP A 269 -10.49 -7.18 6.79
CA ASP A 269 -11.03 -6.45 5.63
C ASP A 269 -11.16 -4.93 5.87
N LEU A 270 -11.24 -4.51 7.13
CA LEU A 270 -11.30 -3.10 7.51
C LEU A 270 -9.94 -2.56 7.96
N TYR A 271 -8.94 -3.43 8.14
CA TYR A 271 -7.66 -3.08 8.74
C TYR A 271 -6.93 -1.99 7.95
N GLU A 272 -7.05 -2.02 6.62
CA GLU A 272 -6.44 -1.02 5.74
C GLU A 272 -6.91 0.41 6.04
N ILE A 273 -8.19 0.60 6.36
CA ILE A 273 -8.76 1.92 6.67
C ILE A 273 -8.65 2.26 8.16
N LEU A 274 -8.61 1.26 9.04
CA LEU A 274 -8.62 1.45 10.49
C LEU A 274 -7.22 1.63 11.09
N GLN A 275 -6.20 0.99 10.52
CA GLN A 275 -4.85 1.04 11.08
C GLN A 275 -4.27 2.47 11.12
N PRO A 276 -4.28 3.25 10.02
CA PRO A 276 -3.75 4.63 10.06
C PRO A 276 -4.54 5.52 11.02
N LEU A 277 -5.86 5.34 11.06
CA LEU A 277 -6.75 6.07 11.97
C LEU A 277 -6.41 5.77 13.43
N ARG A 278 -6.18 4.50 13.78
CA ARG A 278 -5.75 4.10 15.12
C ARG A 278 -4.39 4.70 15.46
N THR A 279 -3.41 4.65 14.56
CA THR A 279 -2.10 5.27 14.80
C THR A 279 -2.22 6.76 15.09
N GLN A 280 -3.00 7.49 14.29
CA GLN A 280 -3.25 8.92 14.53
C GLN A 280 -3.93 9.17 15.87
N PHE A 281 -4.91 8.33 16.23
CA PHE A 281 -5.61 8.41 17.50
C PHE A 281 -4.66 8.20 18.70
N GLU A 282 -3.83 7.15 18.67
CA GLU A 282 -2.88 6.86 19.76
C GLU A 282 -1.85 7.99 19.94
N LEU A 283 -1.38 8.60 18.83
CA LEU A 283 -0.49 9.77 18.89
C LEU A 283 -1.17 10.98 19.55
N ASN A 284 -2.46 11.21 19.28
CA ASN A 284 -3.23 12.25 19.95
C ASN A 284 -3.46 11.92 21.43
N LEU A 285 -3.75 10.66 21.74
CA LEU A 285 -4.01 10.19 23.10
C LEU A 285 -2.75 10.28 23.98
N ALA A 286 -1.56 10.08 23.42
CA ALA A 286 -0.28 10.22 24.12
C ALA A 286 -0.13 11.60 24.78
N ARG A 287 -0.65 12.66 24.16
CA ARG A 287 -0.64 14.03 24.70
C ARG A 287 -1.45 14.15 25.99
N ILE A 288 -2.53 13.37 26.13
CA ILE A 288 -3.35 13.33 27.34
C ILE A 288 -2.62 12.54 28.42
N TYR A 289 -2.01 11.41 28.07
CA TYR A 289 -1.29 10.56 29.04
C TYR A 289 -0.19 11.32 29.78
N VAL A 290 0.54 12.20 29.11
CA VAL A 290 1.65 12.98 29.70
C VAL A 290 1.21 14.16 30.56
N LEU A 291 -0.10 14.49 30.62
CA LEU A 291 -0.60 15.51 31.54
C LEU A 291 -0.37 15.07 32.99
N ASN A 292 0.15 15.98 33.82
CA ASN A 292 0.51 15.72 35.22
C ASN A 292 -0.50 16.40 36.16
N PRO A 293 -1.62 15.73 36.50
CA PRO A 293 -2.65 16.32 37.36
C PRO A 293 -2.10 16.61 38.76
N LYS A 294 -2.40 17.79 39.31
CA LYS A 294 -1.95 18.20 40.66
C LYS A 294 -3.05 18.09 41.70
N THR A 295 -4.30 18.18 41.26
CA THR A 295 -5.48 18.09 42.09
C THR A 295 -6.37 16.90 41.68
N LYS A 296 -7.36 16.58 42.52
CA LYS A 296 -8.40 15.59 42.16
C LYS A 296 -9.25 16.09 40.98
N GLU A 297 -9.51 17.38 40.91
CA GLU A 297 -10.22 18.03 39.80
C GLU A 297 -9.42 17.91 38.49
N ASP A 298 -8.10 18.12 38.52
CA ASP A 298 -7.24 17.92 37.35
C ASP A 298 -7.29 16.46 36.87
N ALA A 299 -7.25 15.51 37.80
CA ALA A 299 -7.32 14.09 37.48
C ALA A 299 -8.68 13.73 36.86
N PHE A 300 -9.78 14.27 37.41
CA PHE A 300 -11.12 14.13 36.85
C PHE A 300 -11.18 14.71 35.43
N ASN A 301 -10.74 15.95 35.23
CA ASN A 301 -10.72 16.61 33.93
C ASN A 301 -9.85 15.87 32.89
N LYS A 302 -8.72 15.29 33.31
CA LYS A 302 -7.90 14.43 32.47
C LYS A 302 -8.69 13.20 31.99
N SER A 303 -9.44 12.55 32.89
CA SER A 303 -10.31 11.41 32.53
C SER A 303 -11.44 11.82 31.58
N ILE A 304 -12.08 12.98 31.80
CA ILE A 304 -13.10 13.53 30.89
C ILE A 304 -12.51 13.74 29.49
N LEU A 305 -11.31 14.31 29.40
CA LEU A 305 -10.62 14.53 28.12
C LEU A 305 -10.31 13.20 27.43
N TRP A 306 -9.85 12.20 28.18
CA TRP A 306 -9.58 10.86 27.66
C TRP A 306 -10.84 10.20 27.09
N ILE A 307 -11.97 10.24 27.81
CA ILE A 307 -13.26 9.70 27.36
C ILE A 307 -13.74 10.43 26.11
N LYS A 308 -13.63 11.76 26.10
CA LYS A 308 -14.05 12.61 24.96
C LYS A 308 -13.27 12.29 23.68
N GLU A 309 -11.95 12.08 23.77
CA GLU A 309 -11.17 11.70 22.59
C GLU A 309 -11.53 10.31 22.06
N HIS A 310 -11.89 9.36 22.94
CA HIS A 310 -12.38 8.05 22.49
C HIS A 310 -13.74 8.16 21.79
N LEU A 311 -14.66 9.00 22.28
CA LEU A 311 -15.94 9.25 21.60
C LEU A 311 -15.72 9.82 20.18
N LYS A 312 -14.82 10.80 20.03
CA LYS A 312 -14.47 11.33 18.69
C LYS A 312 -13.84 10.26 17.79
N PHE A 313 -12.99 9.41 18.36
CA PHE A 313 -12.41 8.30 17.62
C PHE A 313 -13.47 7.32 17.12
N MET A 314 -14.47 6.99 17.94
CA MET A 314 -15.61 6.16 17.54
C MET A 314 -16.39 6.77 16.36
N GLU A 315 -16.64 8.08 16.38
CA GLU A 315 -17.30 8.78 15.27
C GLU A 315 -16.48 8.69 13.97
N LEU A 316 -15.16 8.89 14.06
CA LEU A 316 -14.25 8.77 12.91
C LEU A 316 -14.24 7.33 12.37
N VAL A 317 -14.16 6.33 13.25
CA VAL A 317 -14.22 4.91 12.88
C VAL A 317 -15.51 4.61 12.14
N TYR A 318 -16.66 5.05 12.66
CA TYR A 318 -17.96 4.88 12.02
C TYR A 318 -17.98 5.53 10.62
N GLY A 319 -17.49 6.76 10.50
CA GLY A 319 -17.39 7.47 9.22
C GLY A 319 -16.56 6.71 8.17
N HIS A 320 -15.40 6.17 8.57
CA HIS A 320 -14.54 5.39 7.67
C HIS A 320 -15.20 4.08 7.23
N ILE A 321 -15.89 3.38 8.13
CA ILE A 321 -16.62 2.16 7.78
C ILE A 321 -17.75 2.45 6.79
N LYS A 322 -18.46 3.59 6.94
CA LYS A 322 -19.47 4.02 5.98
C LYS A 322 -18.90 4.41 4.62
N ALA A 323 -17.74 5.06 4.60
CA ALA A 323 -17.03 5.34 3.37
C ALA A 323 -16.60 4.04 2.66
N GLN A 324 -16.07 3.06 3.40
CA GLN A 324 -15.71 1.74 2.88
C GLN A 324 -16.93 0.99 2.33
N GLU A 325 -18.04 0.94 3.08
CA GLU A 325 -19.29 0.33 2.62
C GLU A 325 -19.73 0.92 1.26
N SER A 326 -19.75 2.25 1.17
CA SER A 326 -20.15 2.97 -0.04
C SER A 326 -19.20 2.70 -1.22
N ALA A 327 -17.89 2.69 -0.96
CA ALA A 327 -16.87 2.39 -1.96
C ALA A 327 -17.01 0.95 -2.49
N LEU A 328 -17.22 -0.02 -1.62
CA LEU A 328 -17.40 -1.42 -2.01
C LEU A 328 -18.67 -1.60 -2.86
N ILE A 329 -19.80 -1.01 -2.44
CA ILE A 329 -21.07 -1.09 -3.19
C ILE A 329 -20.93 -0.45 -4.57
N LYS A 330 -20.28 0.72 -4.66
CA LYS A 330 -20.08 1.41 -5.93
C LYS A 330 -19.20 0.61 -6.89
N ASN A 331 -18.13 0.00 -6.38
CA ASN A 331 -17.09 -0.61 -7.21
C ASN A 331 -17.28 -2.11 -7.46
N ILE A 332 -18.28 -2.77 -6.86
CA ILE A 332 -18.57 -4.19 -7.12
C ILE A 332 -19.27 -4.41 -8.48
N LEU A 333 -19.87 -3.37 -9.06
CA LEU A 333 -20.72 -3.48 -10.26
C LEU A 333 -20.02 -4.15 -11.47
N PRO A 334 -18.78 -3.82 -11.86
CA PRO A 334 -18.12 -4.47 -12.99
C PRO A 334 -17.92 -5.98 -12.77
N LEU A 335 -17.70 -6.40 -11.51
CA LEU A 335 -17.60 -7.82 -11.16
C LEU A 335 -18.96 -8.52 -11.28
N GLU A 336 -20.05 -7.86 -10.87
CA GLU A 336 -21.40 -8.37 -11.04
C GLU A 336 -21.78 -8.53 -12.51
N GLU A 337 -21.49 -7.54 -13.33
CA GLU A 337 -21.69 -7.60 -14.79
C GLU A 337 -20.91 -8.77 -15.39
N LYS A 338 -19.65 -8.95 -14.98
CA LYS A 338 -18.84 -10.06 -15.48
C LYS A 338 -19.39 -11.43 -15.06
N LEU A 339 -19.92 -11.56 -13.85
CA LEU A 339 -20.54 -12.81 -13.39
C LEU A 339 -21.84 -13.12 -14.16
N LYS A 340 -22.64 -12.11 -14.50
CA LYS A 340 -23.84 -12.24 -15.33
C LYS A 340 -23.49 -12.66 -16.76
N GLU A 341 -22.47 -12.05 -17.36
CA GLU A 341 -21.96 -12.46 -18.68
C GLU A 341 -21.53 -13.94 -18.70
N ARG A 342 -20.99 -14.42 -17.57
CA ARG A 342 -20.60 -15.84 -17.37
C ARG A 342 -21.78 -16.75 -17.00
N LYS A 343 -23.02 -16.23 -16.92
CA LYS A 343 -24.24 -16.95 -16.53
C LYS A 343 -24.17 -17.56 -15.13
N LEU A 344 -23.59 -16.83 -14.17
CA LEU A 344 -23.37 -17.27 -12.78
C LEU A 344 -24.40 -16.69 -11.79
N ASP A 345 -25.52 -16.17 -12.26
CA ASP A 345 -26.56 -15.48 -11.48
C ASP A 345 -27.04 -16.28 -10.26
N LYS A 346 -27.28 -17.59 -10.45
CA LYS A 346 -27.67 -18.51 -9.37
C LYS A 346 -26.69 -18.50 -8.20
N TRP A 347 -25.40 -18.38 -8.47
CA TRP A 347 -24.36 -18.35 -7.44
C TRP A 347 -24.27 -16.97 -6.79
N MET A 348 -24.48 -15.89 -7.56
CA MET A 348 -24.57 -14.54 -7.00
C MET A 348 -25.72 -14.42 -6.00
N GLU A 349 -26.90 -14.92 -6.34
CA GLU A 349 -28.06 -14.94 -5.43
C GLU A 349 -27.77 -15.72 -4.16
N ARG A 350 -27.06 -16.85 -4.27
CA ARG A 350 -26.66 -17.66 -3.12
C ARG A 350 -25.69 -16.93 -2.21
N VAL A 351 -24.77 -16.13 -2.76
CA VAL A 351 -23.82 -15.32 -1.97
C VAL A 351 -24.52 -14.17 -1.25
N ARG A 352 -25.59 -13.62 -1.84
CA ARG A 352 -26.33 -12.48 -1.28
C ARG A 352 -27.22 -12.85 -0.09
N ARG A 353 -27.68 -14.10 -0.02
CA ARG A 353 -28.42 -14.67 1.12
C ARG A 353 -27.47 -14.93 2.28
#